data_AF-A0A4R4CAQ1-F1
#
_entry.id   AF-A0A4R4CAQ1-F1
#
_cell.length_a   1.000
_cell.length_b   1.000
_cell.length_c   1.000
_cell.angle_alpha   90.00
_cell.angle_beta   90.00
_cell.angle_gamma   90.00
#
_symmetry.space_group_name_H-M   'P 1'
#
loop_
_entity.id
_entity.type
_entity.pdbx_description
1 polymer ?
#
loop_
_entity_poly.entity_id
_entity_poly.type
_entity_poly.pdbx_seq_one_letter_code
_entity_poly.pdbx_strand_id
1 'polypeptide(L)'
;MSDEYLVRWGSWRDCIELSRGTLKAFLTDPRIACQTDNLATRMLLWPDERIGNDSFIAPDQDARLLKDALSRLNSVAYSDIIENPQFHQNLSRWFKTDLPMMHLNSTARVPENLRIRLDKELDQETLSLLDDRCRLDVKLWSLLAIRRFPKGVKIPSLQRQIAMRAIARYGALLAP
;
A
#
# COMPACT_ATOMS: atom_id res chain seq x y z
N MET A 1 -26.27 -0.33 6.39
CA MET A 1 -26.08 -1.62 7.08
C MET A 1 -25.45 -1.33 8.42
N SER A 2 -25.97 -1.87 9.52
CA SER A 2 -25.35 -1.73 10.85
C SER A 2 -24.13 -2.64 10.96
N ASP A 3 -23.15 -2.25 11.78
CA ASP A 3 -21.90 -3.02 12.00
C ASP A 3 -22.13 -4.35 12.73
N GLU A 4 -23.33 -4.59 13.24
CA GLU A 4 -23.69 -5.82 13.97
C GLU A 4 -23.51 -7.08 13.12
N TYR A 5 -23.60 -6.97 11.78
CA TYR A 5 -23.33 -8.10 10.88
C TYR A 5 -21.83 -8.50 10.84
N LEU A 6 -20.93 -7.59 11.20
CA LEU A 6 -19.48 -7.81 11.17
C LEU A 6 -18.99 -8.71 12.30
N VAL A 7 -19.83 -8.98 13.31
CA VAL A 7 -19.54 -9.94 14.38
C VAL A 7 -19.21 -11.34 13.81
N ARG A 8 -19.76 -11.68 12.64
CA ARG A 8 -19.45 -12.95 11.95
C ARG A 8 -18.06 -13.00 11.31
N TRP A 9 -17.35 -11.87 11.25
CA TRP A 9 -16.06 -11.72 10.59
C TRP A 9 -14.89 -11.64 11.60
N GLY A 10 -15.11 -12.12 12.83
CA GLY A 10 -14.11 -12.11 13.89
C GLY A 10 -13.79 -10.70 14.38
N SER A 11 -12.51 -10.40 14.59
CA SER A 11 -12.02 -9.08 15.03
C SER A 11 -12.11 -7.98 13.96
N TRP A 12 -12.68 -8.26 12.79
CA TRP A 12 -12.83 -7.27 11.72
C TRP A 12 -13.66 -6.06 12.14
N ARG A 13 -14.63 -6.26 13.04
CA ARG A 13 -15.39 -5.17 13.66
C ARG A 13 -14.47 -4.14 14.33
N ASP A 14 -13.45 -4.61 15.05
CA ASP A 14 -12.52 -3.74 15.78
C ASP A 14 -11.70 -2.88 14.80
N CYS A 15 -11.29 -3.44 13.66
CA CYS A 15 -10.62 -2.68 12.61
C CYS A 15 -11.53 -1.61 11.99
N ILE A 16 -12.81 -1.91 11.80
CA ILE A 16 -13.78 -0.94 11.28
C ILE A 16 -14.04 0.17 12.29
N GLU A 17 -14.15 -0.15 13.57
CA GLU A 17 -14.27 0.85 14.63
C GLU A 17 -13.05 1.77 14.68
N LEU A 18 -11.83 1.24 14.51
CA LEU A 18 -10.62 2.03 14.39
C LEU A 18 -10.62 2.97 13.17
N SER A 19 -11.16 2.52 12.03
CA SER A 19 -11.20 3.34 10.81
C SER A 19 -12.06 4.60 10.91
N ARG A 20 -12.90 4.71 11.95
CA ARG A 20 -13.72 5.90 12.24
C ARG A 20 -12.96 6.98 13.03
N GLY A 21 -11.79 6.64 13.57
CA GLY A 21 -10.91 7.59 14.24
C GLY A 21 -10.13 8.47 13.26
N THR A 22 -9.16 9.20 13.80
CA THR A 22 -8.19 9.95 12.99
C THR A 22 -7.25 8.98 12.27
N LEU A 23 -6.68 9.41 11.15
CA LEU A 23 -5.69 8.63 10.40
C LEU A 23 -4.49 8.29 11.29
N LYS A 24 -4.07 9.23 12.13
CA LYS A 24 -3.00 9.04 13.12
C LYS A 24 -3.32 7.91 14.10
N ALA A 25 -4.52 7.92 14.69
CA ALA A 25 -4.94 6.88 15.63
C ALA A 25 -4.99 5.52 14.94
N PHE A 26 -5.51 5.48 13.71
CA PHE A 26 -5.53 4.28 12.88
C PHE A 26 -4.12 3.74 12.65
N LEU A 27 -3.17 4.55 12.16
CA LEU A 27 -1.80 4.12 11.86
C LEU A 27 -0.95 3.75 13.09
N THR A 28 -1.40 4.14 14.28
CA THR A 28 -0.72 3.83 15.55
C THR A 28 -1.17 2.49 16.13
N ASP A 29 -2.38 2.03 15.81
CA ASP A 29 -2.93 0.82 16.42
C ASP A 29 -2.31 -0.45 15.80
N PRO A 30 -1.66 -1.32 16.58
CA PRO A 30 -0.98 -2.49 16.01
C PRO A 30 -1.95 -3.54 15.46
N ARG A 31 -3.25 -3.50 15.81
CA ARG A 31 -4.27 -4.40 15.25
C ARG A 31 -4.49 -4.22 13.74
N ILE A 32 -4.08 -3.08 13.18
CA ILE A 32 -4.16 -2.82 11.73
C ILE A 32 -2.84 -3.10 10.99
N ALA A 33 -1.84 -3.67 11.68
CA ALA A 33 -0.52 -3.92 11.10
C ALA A 33 -0.58 -4.80 9.86
N CYS A 34 -1.41 -5.85 9.86
CA CYS A 34 -1.60 -6.72 8.70
C CYS A 34 -2.13 -6.00 7.44
N GLN A 35 -2.75 -4.82 7.59
CA GLN A 35 -3.34 -4.05 6.49
C GLN A 35 -2.50 -2.85 6.06
N THR A 36 -1.60 -2.37 6.92
CA THR A 36 -0.93 -1.06 6.73
C THR A 36 0.58 -1.15 6.73
N ASP A 37 1.16 -2.07 7.50
CA ASP A 37 2.59 -2.07 7.77
C ASP A 37 3.33 -2.95 6.78
N ASN A 38 3.98 -2.34 5.78
CA ASN A 38 4.81 -2.98 4.78
C ASN A 38 4.06 -4.12 4.07
N LEU A 39 2.83 -3.81 3.65
CA LEU A 39 1.85 -4.75 3.13
C LEU A 39 2.41 -5.64 2.00
N ALA A 40 3.16 -5.07 1.05
CA ALA A 40 3.73 -5.85 -0.05
C ALA A 40 4.80 -6.83 0.47
N THR A 41 5.64 -6.39 1.40
CA THR A 41 6.62 -7.23 2.08
C THR A 41 5.95 -8.37 2.85
N ARG A 42 4.88 -8.08 3.60
CA ARG A 42 4.09 -9.10 4.31
C ARG A 42 3.50 -10.13 3.36
N MET A 43 2.89 -9.68 2.26
CA MET A 43 2.29 -10.55 1.25
C MET A 43 3.31 -11.47 0.58
N LEU A 44 4.51 -10.96 0.26
CA LEU A 44 5.56 -11.75 -0.37
C LEU A 44 6.17 -12.82 0.54
N LEU A 45 6.19 -12.56 1.84
CA LEU A 45 6.81 -13.44 2.83
C LEU A 45 5.81 -14.39 3.51
N TRP A 46 4.50 -14.20 3.31
CA TRP A 46 3.50 -15.03 3.95
C TRP A 46 3.65 -16.54 3.64
N PRO A 47 3.55 -17.43 4.66
CA PRO A 47 3.56 -17.16 6.10
C PRO A 47 4.99 -17.07 6.66
N ASP A 48 5.31 -15.98 7.37
CA ASP A 48 6.61 -15.77 8.04
C ASP A 48 6.41 -15.50 9.53
N GLU A 49 7.01 -16.32 10.39
CA GLU A 49 6.85 -16.25 11.85
C GLU A 49 7.40 -14.95 12.46
N ARG A 50 8.29 -14.24 11.76
CA ARG A 50 8.82 -12.94 12.19
C ARG A 50 7.80 -11.80 12.00
N ILE A 51 6.71 -12.06 11.29
CA ILE A 51 5.69 -11.09 10.91
C ILE A 51 4.36 -11.47 11.58
N GLY A 52 4.11 -10.93 12.78
CA GLY A 52 2.83 -11.09 13.48
C GLY A 52 1.68 -10.33 12.80
N ASN A 53 0.45 -10.82 12.91
CA ASN A 53 -0.73 -10.20 12.28
C ASN A 53 -1.13 -8.86 12.91
N ASP A 54 -0.92 -8.74 14.22
CA ASP A 54 -1.34 -7.64 15.10
C ASP A 54 -0.14 -6.92 15.72
N SER A 55 1.00 -6.94 15.02
CA SER A 55 2.23 -6.29 15.44
C SER A 55 2.94 -5.67 14.25
N PHE A 56 3.46 -4.47 14.41
CA PHE A 56 4.33 -3.86 13.41
C PHE A 56 5.67 -4.58 13.30
N ILE A 57 6.21 -4.68 12.09
CA ILE A 57 7.53 -5.29 11.86
C ILE A 57 8.58 -4.46 12.59
N ALA A 58 9.39 -5.12 13.41
CA ALA A 58 10.46 -4.48 14.16
C ALA A 58 11.61 -4.03 13.22
N PRO A 59 12.15 -2.80 13.36
CA PRO A 59 13.18 -2.26 12.46
C PRO A 59 14.49 -3.08 12.40
N ASP A 60 14.82 -3.82 13.45
CA ASP A 60 15.99 -4.70 13.51
C ASP A 60 15.91 -5.89 12.54
N GLN A 61 14.70 -6.25 12.11
CA GLN A 61 14.47 -7.31 11.12
C GLN A 61 14.53 -6.82 9.67
N ASP A 62 14.57 -5.50 9.44
CA ASP A 62 14.41 -4.89 8.12
C ASP A 62 15.35 -5.47 7.06
N ALA A 63 16.64 -5.59 7.39
CA ALA A 63 17.64 -6.06 6.43
C ALA A 63 17.41 -7.51 5.99
N ARG A 64 16.99 -8.37 6.93
CA ARG A 64 16.71 -9.79 6.65
C ARG A 64 15.42 -9.92 5.83
N LEU A 65 14.36 -9.26 6.26
CA LEU A 65 13.06 -9.31 5.59
C LEU A 65 13.12 -8.72 4.18
N LEU A 66 13.84 -7.60 3.98
CA LEU A 66 13.99 -7.01 2.65
C LEU A 66 14.75 -7.95 1.70
N LYS A 67 15.79 -8.63 2.19
CA LYS A 67 16.54 -9.61 1.39
C LYS A 67 15.63 -10.78 0.98
N ASP A 68 14.87 -11.32 1.93
CA ASP A 68 13.98 -12.45 1.69
C ASP A 68 12.84 -12.06 0.73
N ALA A 69 12.24 -10.89 0.93
CA ALA A 69 11.17 -10.37 0.08
C ALA A 69 11.64 -10.11 -1.35
N LEU A 70 12.86 -9.57 -1.52
CA LEU A 70 13.47 -9.41 -2.83
C LEU A 70 13.73 -10.76 -3.49
N SER A 71 14.18 -11.76 -2.74
CA SER A 71 14.37 -13.12 -3.27
C SER A 71 13.05 -13.72 -3.74
N ARG A 72 11.97 -13.55 -2.97
CA ARG A 72 10.62 -13.98 -3.36
C ARG A 72 10.12 -13.25 -4.60
N LEU A 73 10.31 -11.93 -4.66
CA LEU A 73 9.96 -11.13 -5.84
C LEU A 73 10.76 -11.53 -7.09
N ASN A 74 12.00 -11.98 -6.95
CA ASN A 74 12.79 -12.49 -8.09
C ASN A 74 12.38 -13.89 -8.53
N SER A 75 11.66 -14.64 -7.69
CA SER A 75 11.18 -15.99 -8.01
C SER A 75 9.89 -15.99 -8.83
N VAL A 76 9.16 -14.87 -8.87
CA VAL A 76 7.97 -14.77 -9.71
C VAL A 76 8.38 -14.61 -11.18
N ALA A 77 7.63 -15.26 -12.07
CA ALA A 77 7.90 -15.24 -13.51
C ALA A 77 7.81 -13.83 -14.12
N TYR A 78 7.01 -12.95 -13.49
CA TYR A 78 6.84 -11.56 -13.90
C TYR A 78 6.50 -10.68 -12.69
N SER A 79 7.10 -9.49 -12.65
CA SER A 79 6.80 -8.42 -11.69
C SER A 79 7.03 -7.08 -12.36
N ASP A 80 6.14 -6.12 -12.20
CA ASP A 80 6.30 -4.77 -12.75
C ASP A 80 5.61 -3.76 -11.83
N ILE A 81 5.69 -2.47 -12.17
CA ILE A 81 5.14 -1.36 -11.40
C ILE A 81 3.99 -0.75 -12.18
N ILE A 82 2.84 -0.57 -11.51
CA ILE A 82 1.63 -0.06 -12.16
C ILE A 82 1.80 1.37 -12.70
N GLU A 83 2.67 2.17 -12.10
CA GLU A 83 3.02 3.51 -12.58
C GLU A 83 4.05 3.53 -13.72
N ASN A 84 4.57 2.37 -14.14
CA ASN A 84 5.44 2.28 -15.30
C ASN A 84 4.65 2.62 -16.57
N PRO A 85 5.02 3.65 -17.36
CA PRO A 85 4.31 3.99 -18.60
C PRO A 85 4.28 2.85 -19.62
N GLN A 86 5.22 1.91 -19.53
CA GLN A 86 5.29 0.72 -20.37
C GLN A 86 4.64 -0.51 -19.75
N PHE A 87 4.05 -0.42 -18.55
CA PHE A 87 3.48 -1.54 -17.80
C PHE A 87 2.57 -2.40 -18.68
N HIS A 88 1.61 -1.76 -19.34
CA HIS A 88 0.62 -2.43 -20.15
C HIS A 88 1.25 -3.17 -21.34
N GLN A 89 2.14 -2.49 -22.07
CA GLN A 89 2.85 -3.07 -23.21
C GLN A 89 3.75 -4.24 -22.78
N ASN A 90 4.42 -4.12 -21.63
CA ASN A 90 5.28 -5.16 -21.09
C ASN A 90 4.46 -6.39 -20.69
N LEU A 91 3.30 -6.18 -20.08
CA LEU A 91 2.39 -7.24 -19.67
C LEU A 91 1.81 -7.98 -20.89
N SER A 92 1.29 -7.26 -21.88
CA SER A 92 0.78 -7.86 -23.13
C SER A 92 1.87 -8.65 -23.87
N ARG A 93 3.11 -8.13 -23.91
CA ARG A 93 4.26 -8.84 -24.48
C ARG A 93 4.60 -10.11 -23.71
N TRP A 94 4.54 -10.07 -22.38
CA TRP A 94 4.82 -11.24 -21.54
C TRP A 94 3.77 -12.34 -21.73
N PHE A 95 2.48 -11.99 -21.74
CA PHE A 95 1.39 -12.94 -22.02
C PHE A 95 1.29 -13.35 -23.50
N LYS A 96 2.03 -12.69 -24.40
CA LYS A 96 1.96 -12.90 -25.86
C LYS A 96 0.55 -12.74 -26.42
N THR A 97 -0.26 -11.89 -25.80
CA THR A 97 -1.61 -11.57 -26.24
C THR A 97 -1.87 -10.10 -25.97
N ASP A 98 -2.71 -9.49 -26.80
CA ASP A 98 -3.20 -8.15 -26.49
C ASP A 98 -4.16 -8.24 -25.29
N LEU A 99 -3.95 -7.38 -24.32
CA LEU A 99 -4.78 -7.26 -23.14
C LEU A 99 -5.53 -5.94 -23.27
N PRO A 100 -6.86 -5.89 -23.43
CA PRO A 100 -7.55 -4.61 -23.48
C PRO A 100 -7.59 -3.98 -22.08
N MET A 101 -7.19 -2.70 -21.97
CA MET A 101 -7.44 -1.90 -20.76
C MET A 101 -8.92 -1.53 -20.69
N MET A 102 -9.65 -2.17 -19.78
CA MET A 102 -11.07 -1.88 -19.54
C MET A 102 -11.23 -1.02 -18.29
N HIS A 103 -12.01 0.04 -18.39
CA HIS A 103 -12.45 0.83 -17.23
C HIS A 103 -13.74 0.26 -16.68
N LEU A 104 -13.61 -0.71 -15.77
CA LEU A 104 -14.74 -1.34 -15.07
C LEU A 104 -14.74 -0.91 -13.60
N ASN A 105 -15.92 -0.82 -13.00
CA ASN A 105 -16.10 -0.56 -11.57
C ASN A 105 -15.44 0.75 -11.08
N SER A 106 -15.75 1.87 -11.74
CA SER A 106 -15.33 3.20 -11.28
C SER A 106 -15.68 3.38 -9.80
N THR A 107 -14.69 3.75 -8.99
CA THR A 107 -14.86 3.98 -7.56
C THR A 107 -15.97 5.00 -7.33
N ALA A 108 -17.04 4.56 -6.65
CA ALA A 108 -18.12 5.46 -6.25
C ALA A 108 -17.60 6.50 -5.26
N ARG A 109 -18.31 7.64 -5.16
CA ARG A 109 -17.98 8.63 -4.13
C ARG A 109 -18.14 8.02 -2.73
N VAL A 110 -17.28 8.46 -1.82
CA VAL A 110 -17.38 8.08 -0.41
C VAL A 110 -18.69 8.65 0.17
N PRO A 111 -19.47 7.85 0.92
CA PRO A 111 -20.67 8.32 1.60
C PRO A 111 -20.38 9.57 2.44
N GLU A 112 -21.31 10.54 2.44
CA GLU A 112 -21.09 11.85 3.09
C GLU A 112 -20.71 11.74 4.57
N ASN A 113 -21.30 10.78 5.28
CA ASN A 113 -21.02 10.52 6.69
C ASN A 113 -19.63 9.90 6.96
N LEU A 114 -18.88 9.55 5.92
CA LEU A 114 -17.53 8.99 5.98
C LEU A 114 -16.48 9.93 5.34
N ARG A 115 -16.90 11.09 4.83
CA ARG A 115 -15.98 12.07 4.25
C ARG A 115 -15.21 12.79 5.35
N ILE A 116 -13.93 13.06 5.07
CA ILE A 116 -13.01 13.70 6.01
C ILE A 116 -12.12 14.72 5.31
N ARG A 117 -11.62 15.69 6.06
CA ARG A 117 -10.61 16.64 5.60
C ARG A 117 -9.23 16.01 5.67
N LEU A 118 -8.83 15.27 4.64
CA LEU A 118 -7.52 14.58 4.60
C LEU A 118 -6.34 15.53 4.84
N ASP A 119 -6.43 16.79 4.37
CA ASP A 119 -5.42 17.82 4.62
C ASP A 119 -5.22 18.14 6.12
N LYS A 120 -6.24 17.90 6.96
CA LYS A 120 -6.18 18.08 8.41
C LYS A 120 -5.63 16.86 9.15
N GLU A 121 -5.61 15.71 8.49
CA GLU A 121 -5.09 14.45 9.03
C GLU A 121 -3.60 14.24 8.69
N LEU A 122 -3.06 14.97 7.70
CA LEU A 122 -1.68 14.83 7.23
C LEU A 122 -0.71 15.79 7.96
N ASP A 123 -0.71 15.75 9.29
CA ASP A 123 0.30 16.43 10.08
C ASP A 123 1.68 15.72 10.01
N GLN A 124 2.72 16.36 10.54
CA GLN A 124 4.09 15.84 10.47
C GLN A 124 4.26 14.48 11.16
N GLU A 125 3.52 14.24 12.24
CA GLU A 125 3.57 12.97 12.97
C GLU A 125 2.88 11.86 12.16
N THR A 126 1.76 12.16 11.52
CA THR A 126 1.04 11.21 10.66
C THR A 126 1.84 10.86 9.42
N LEU A 127 2.55 11.83 8.83
CA LEU A 127 3.49 11.57 7.74
C LEU A 127 4.64 10.67 8.19
N SER A 128 5.19 10.87 9.39
CA SER A 128 6.22 9.99 9.95
C SER A 128 5.69 8.57 10.17
N LEU A 129 4.46 8.42 10.65
CA LEU A 129 3.81 7.11 10.79
C LEU A 129 3.66 6.43 9.42
N LEU A 130 3.23 7.16 8.39
CA LEU A 130 3.14 6.62 7.03
C LEU A 130 4.50 6.13 6.51
N ASP A 131 5.56 6.90 6.74
CA ASP A 131 6.92 6.50 6.38
C ASP A 131 7.34 5.22 7.12
N ASP A 132 7.09 5.13 8.42
CA ASP A 132 7.40 3.95 9.24
C ASP A 132 6.62 2.71 8.77
N ARG A 133 5.33 2.88 8.48
CA ARG A 133 4.46 1.82 7.97
C ARG A 133 4.84 1.39 6.55
N CYS A 134 5.55 2.19 5.76
CA CYS A 134 5.88 1.86 4.37
C CYS A 134 7.38 1.62 4.11
N ARG A 135 8.25 1.72 5.11
CA ARG A 135 9.72 1.80 4.94
C ARG A 135 10.36 0.64 4.14
N LEU A 136 9.87 -0.59 4.29
CA LEU A 136 10.36 -1.77 3.55
C LEU A 136 9.78 -1.79 2.14
N ASP A 137 8.49 -1.52 2.02
CA ASP A 137 7.81 -1.48 0.71
C ASP A 137 8.39 -0.38 -0.18
N VAL A 138 8.75 0.78 0.38
CA VAL A 138 9.47 1.84 -0.34
C VAL A 138 10.81 1.36 -0.88
N LYS A 139 11.59 0.62 -0.07
CA LYS A 139 12.88 0.07 -0.51
C LYS A 139 12.68 -0.99 -1.59
N LEU A 140 11.72 -1.90 -1.39
CA LEU A 140 11.39 -2.97 -2.33
C LEU A 140 10.91 -2.39 -3.67
N TRP A 141 9.99 -1.43 -3.63
CA TRP A 141 9.49 -0.72 -4.81
C TRP A 141 10.64 -0.02 -5.54
N SER A 142 11.51 0.69 -4.82
CA SER A 142 12.65 1.39 -5.43
C SER A 142 13.60 0.43 -6.15
N LEU A 143 13.89 -0.72 -5.55
CA LEU A 143 14.74 -1.75 -6.16
C LEU A 143 14.10 -2.35 -7.43
N LEU A 144 12.78 -2.58 -7.42
CA LEU A 144 12.06 -3.00 -8.62
C LEU A 144 12.03 -1.88 -9.67
N ALA A 145 11.85 -0.63 -9.25
CA ALA A 145 11.74 0.53 -10.13
C ALA A 145 13.02 0.77 -10.90
N ILE A 146 14.18 0.65 -10.25
CA ILE A 146 15.50 0.74 -10.90
C ILE A 146 15.62 -0.25 -12.08
N ARG A 147 14.97 -1.43 -11.98
CA ARG A 147 15.03 -2.48 -13.01
C ARG A 147 14.00 -2.29 -14.12
N ARG A 148 12.86 -1.66 -13.82
CA ARG A 148 11.69 -1.60 -14.71
C ARG A 148 11.54 -0.27 -15.44
N PHE A 149 12.01 0.83 -14.86
CA PHE A 149 11.96 2.12 -15.51
C PHE A 149 13.14 2.33 -16.47
N PRO A 150 12.97 3.16 -17.53
CA PRO A 150 14.05 3.55 -18.42
C PRO A 150 15.24 4.16 -17.66
N LYS A 151 16.45 3.99 -18.21
CA LYS A 151 17.66 4.64 -17.67
C LYS A 151 17.48 6.15 -17.62
N GLY A 152 17.94 6.78 -16.53
CA GLY A 152 17.86 8.22 -16.32
C GLY A 152 16.65 8.71 -15.50
N VAL A 153 15.68 7.84 -15.21
CA VAL A 153 14.58 8.18 -14.31
C VAL A 153 15.11 8.35 -12.88
N LYS A 154 14.82 9.51 -12.27
CA LYS A 154 15.15 9.80 -10.87
C LYS A 154 14.12 9.13 -9.95
N ILE A 155 14.37 7.89 -9.55
CA ILE A 155 13.46 7.08 -8.73
C ILE A 155 12.94 7.80 -7.47
N PRO A 156 13.77 8.51 -6.67
CA PRO A 156 13.26 9.22 -5.49
C PRO A 156 12.27 10.34 -5.83
N SER A 157 12.50 11.05 -6.95
CA SER A 157 11.58 12.10 -7.41
C SER A 157 10.26 11.51 -7.89
N LEU A 158 10.31 10.39 -8.62
CA LEU A 158 9.14 9.67 -9.08
C LEU A 158 8.30 9.16 -7.90
N GLN A 159 8.94 8.57 -6.89
CA GLN A 159 8.26 8.11 -5.68
C GLN A 159 7.48 9.24 -4.99
N ARG A 160 8.12 10.40 -4.78
CA ARG A 160 7.44 11.58 -4.20
C ARG A 160 6.26 12.04 -5.05
N GLN A 161 6.43 12.06 -6.37
CA GLN A 161 5.36 12.45 -7.28
C GLN A 161 4.16 11.49 -7.22
N ILE A 162 4.41 10.18 -7.13
CA ILE A 162 3.37 9.15 -6.99
C ILE A 162 2.63 9.34 -5.67
N ALA A 163 3.35 9.51 -4.55
CA ALA A 163 2.75 9.76 -3.24
C ALA A 163 1.85 11.00 -3.24
N MET A 164 2.34 12.12 -3.79
CA MET A 164 1.55 13.36 -3.88
C MET A 164 0.30 13.20 -4.75
N ARG A 165 0.40 12.48 -5.88
CA ARG A 165 -0.76 12.17 -6.74
C ARG A 165 -1.78 11.30 -6.02
N ALA A 166 -1.32 10.30 -5.25
CA ALA A 166 -2.18 9.46 -4.45
C ALA A 166 -2.92 10.28 -3.38
N ILE A 167 -2.20 11.11 -2.62
CA ILE A 167 -2.77 12.01 -1.62
C ILE A 167 -3.82 12.95 -2.25
N ALA A 168 -3.49 13.61 -3.36
CA ALA A 168 -4.42 14.50 -4.03
C ALA A 168 -5.69 13.77 -4.51
N ARG A 169 -5.53 12.58 -5.10
CA ARG A 169 -6.65 11.74 -5.55
C ARG A 169 -7.55 11.34 -4.39
N TYR A 170 -6.99 10.84 -3.29
CA TYR A 170 -7.77 10.45 -2.12
C TYR A 170 -8.37 11.65 -1.39
N GLY A 171 -7.67 12.78 -1.35
CA GLY A 171 -8.20 14.03 -0.83
C GLY A 171 -9.45 14.48 -1.59
N ALA A 172 -9.46 14.37 -2.92
CA ALA A 172 -10.65 14.68 -3.73
C ALA A 172 -11.80 13.69 -3.53
N LEU A 173 -11.50 12.40 -3.27
CA LEU A 173 -12.53 11.38 -3.01
C LEU A 173 -13.15 11.50 -1.61
N LEU A 174 -12.37 11.97 -0.63
CA LEU A 174 -12.78 12.11 0.77
C LEU A 174 -13.30 13.52 1.11
N ALA A 175 -13.11 14.50 0.24
CA ALA A 175 -13.51 15.88 0.50
C ALA A 175 -15.04 15.98 0.76
N PRO A 176 -15.45 16.67 1.85
CA PRO A 176 -16.86 16.84 2.19
C PRO A 176 -17.67 17.53 1.09
#